data_AF-A0AAF1C4L9-F1
#
_entry.id   AF-A0AAF1C4L9-F1
#
_cell.length_a   1.000
_cell.length_b   1.000
_cell.length_c   1.000
_cell.angle_alpha   90.00
_cell.angle_beta   90.00
_cell.angle_gamma   90.00
#
_symmetry.space_group_name_H-M   'P 1'
#
loop_
_entity.id
_entity.type
_entity.pdbx_description
1 polymer ?
#
loop_
_entity_poly.entity_id
_entity_poly.type
_entity_poly.pdbx_seq_one_letter_code
_entity_poly.pdbx_strand_id
1 'polypeptide(L)' 'MQTTYRLKASKLNQKIIDGIKTIYGDQKIEIVIYEVDETDCLSKSEVNRNRLIQAINDVNERKNLIEVSLQELE' A
#
# COMPACT_ATOMS: atom_id res chain seq x y z
N MET A 1 -7.87 8.23 16.66
CA MET A 1 -7.99 7.05 15.77
C MET A 1 -7.78 7.54 14.35
N GLN A 2 -6.76 7.06 13.65
CA GLN A 2 -6.40 7.51 12.30
C GLN A 2 -6.91 6.47 11.29
N THR A 3 -7.73 6.89 10.32
CA THR A 3 -8.21 6.02 9.24
C THR A 3 -7.62 6.52 7.94
N THR A 4 -6.98 5.63 7.17
CA THR A 4 -6.37 5.99 5.87
C THR A 4 -7.06 5.22 4.76
N TYR A 5 -7.64 5.95 3.81
CA TYR A 5 -8.20 5.40 2.58
C TYR A 5 -7.18 5.56 1.46
N ARG A 6 -6.76 4.45 0.84
CA ARG A 6 -5.88 4.45 -0.34
C ARG A 6 -6.68 3.97 -1.55
N LEU A 7 -6.86 4.84 -2.53
CA LEU A 7 -7.62 4.55 -3.75
C LEU A 7 -7.04 5.30 -4.95
N LYS A 8 -7.32 4.80 -6.16
CA LYS A 8 -7.06 5.55 -7.38
C LYS A 8 -7.85 6.85 -7.37
N ALA A 9 -7.23 7.95 -7.79
CA ALA A 9 -7.89 9.26 -7.87
C ALA A 9 -9.19 9.21 -8.69
N SER A 10 -9.22 8.42 -9.77
CA SER A 10 -10.42 8.23 -10.60
C SER A 10 -11.59 7.52 -9.91
N LYS A 11 -11.36 6.93 -8.74
CA LYS A 11 -12.41 6.31 -7.92
C LYS A 11 -12.95 7.24 -6.84
N LEU A 12 -12.30 8.40 -6.62
CA LEU A 12 -12.82 9.42 -5.73
C LEU A 12 -14.10 10.01 -6.34
N ASN A 13 -15.20 9.91 -5.61
CA ASN A 13 -16.51 10.37 -6.08
C ASN A 13 -17.35 10.91 -4.92
N GLN A 14 -18.51 11.50 -5.26
CA GLN A 14 -19.39 12.14 -4.30
C GLN A 14 -19.85 11.21 -3.18
N LYS A 15 -20.10 9.92 -3.48
CA LYS A 15 -20.55 8.95 -2.46
C LYS A 15 -19.51 8.75 -1.35
N ILE A 16 -18.22 8.79 -1.70
CA ILE A 16 -17.14 8.69 -0.70
C ILE A 16 -17.13 9.93 0.18
N ILE A 17 -17.27 11.12 -0.41
CA ILE A 17 -17.33 12.38 0.33
C ILE A 17 -18.54 12.42 1.27
N ASP A 18 -19.70 11.97 0.80
CA ASP A 18 -20.92 11.91 1.60
C ASP A 18 -20.75 10.91 2.75
N GLY A 19 -20.12 9.76 2.51
CA GLY A 19 -19.79 8.79 3.56
C GLY A 19 -18.88 9.37 4.65
N ILE A 20 -17.86 10.13 4.27
CA ILE A 20 -16.98 10.83 5.23
C ILE A 20 -17.81 11.81 6.07
N LYS A 21 -18.67 12.62 5.44
CA LYS A 21 -19.56 13.55 6.17
C LYS A 21 -20.50 12.83 7.12
N THR A 22 -21.08 11.69 6.73
CA THR A 22 -21.97 10.90 7.59
C THR A 22 -21.25 10.35 8.81
N ILE A 23 -20.00 9.89 8.65
CA ILE A 23 -19.21 9.30 9.75
C ILE A 23 -18.75 10.38 10.75
N TYR A 24 -18.27 11.52 10.25
CA TYR A 24 -17.62 12.52 11.08
C TYR A 24 -18.52 13.71 11.48
N GLY A 25 -19.65 13.94 10.79
CA GLY A 25 -20.60 15.01 11.11
C GLY A 25 -19.92 16.38 11.19
N ASP A 26 -20.11 17.06 12.33
CA ASP A 26 -19.52 18.39 12.61
C ASP A 26 -18.12 18.33 13.27
N GLN A 27 -17.48 17.16 13.30
CA GLN A 27 -16.14 17.05 13.84
C GLN A 27 -15.12 17.79 12.97
N LYS A 28 -14.10 18.38 13.60
CA LYS A 28 -12.95 18.91 12.87
C LYS A 28 -12.12 17.75 12.34
N ILE A 29 -11.99 17.67 11.01
CA ILE A 29 -11.20 16.66 10.31
C ILE A 29 -10.14 17.31 9.43
N GLU A 30 -9.07 16.57 9.17
CA GLU A 30 -8.02 16.91 8.22
C GLU A 30 -8.04 15.87 7.08
N ILE A 31 -7.95 16.33 5.82
CA ILE A 31 -7.83 15.46 4.65
C ILE A 31 -6.45 15.70 4.02
N VAL A 32 -5.61 14.67 4.00
CA VAL A 32 -4.28 14.71 3.39
C VAL A 32 -4.31 13.97 2.05
N ILE A 33 -3.97 14.66 0.96
CA ILE A 33 -3.94 14.09 -0.40
C ILE A 33 -2.52 14.17 -0.92
N TYR A 34 -1.99 13.03 -1.36
CA TYR A 34 -0.68 12.93 -2.00
C TYR A 34 -0.72 11.79 -3.02
N GLU A 35 0.14 11.87 -4.03
CA GLU A 35 0.36 10.77 -4.95
C GLU A 35 1.08 9.63 -4.22
N VAL A 36 0.51 8.43 -4.29
CA VAL A 36 1.13 7.25 -3.69
C VAL A 36 1.97 6.58 -4.76
N ASP A 37 3.27 6.86 -4.77
CA ASP A 37 4.24 6.02 -5.46
C ASP A 37 4.82 5.00 -4.46
N GLU A 38 4.29 3.78 -4.50
CA GLU A 38 4.78 2.67 -3.68
C GLU A 38 6.18 2.24 -4.09
N THR A 39 6.57 2.45 -5.36
CA THR A 39 7.90 2.11 -5.89
C THR A 39 8.95 3.01 -5.27
N ASP A 40 8.67 4.31 -5.22
CA ASP A 40 9.53 5.27 -4.55
C ASP A 40 9.61 4.97 -3.05
N CYS A 41 8.49 4.65 -2.40
CA CYS A 41 8.49 4.29 -0.99
C CYS A 41 9.34 3.03 -0.69
N LEU A 42 9.22 1.99 -1.51
CA LEU A 42 10.03 0.77 -1.41
C LEU A 42 11.51 1.02 -1.77
N SER A 43 11.78 1.96 -2.67
CA SER A 43 13.12 2.28 -3.16
C SER A 43 13.84 3.37 -2.36
N LYS A 44 13.15 4.01 -1.39
CA LYS A 44 13.70 5.09 -0.55
C LYS A 44 14.97 4.70 0.21
N SER A 45 15.08 3.44 0.62
CA SER A 45 16.30 2.91 1.22
C SER A 45 17.07 2.11 0.18
N GLU A 46 18.33 2.49 -0.06
CA GLU A 46 19.23 1.77 -0.96
C GLU A 46 19.36 0.28 -0.57
N VAL A 47 19.36 0.00 0.73
CA VAL A 47 19.37 -1.37 1.27
C VAL A 47 18.09 -2.13 0.90
N ASN A 48 16.92 -1.51 1.03
CA ASN A 48 15.65 -2.14 0.69
C ASN A 48 15.53 -2.35 -0.83
N ARG A 49 15.97 -1.36 -1.61
CA ARG A 49 15.99 -1.43 -3.07
C ARG A 49 16.87 -2.59 -3.56
N ASN A 50 18.10 -2.71 -3.06
CA ASN A 50 19.02 -3.78 -3.46
C ASN A 50 18.47 -5.16 -3.08
N ARG A 51 17.86 -5.28 -1.89
CA ARG A 51 17.22 -6.52 -1.45
C ARG A 51 16.05 -6.92 -2.36
N LEU A 52 15.20 -5.97 -2.76
CA LEU A 52 14.08 -6.23 -3.66
C LEU A 52 14.56 -6.65 -5.06
N ILE A 53 15.57 -5.97 -5.60
CA ILE A 53 16.17 -6.32 -6.90
C ILE A 53 16.74 -7.75 -6.86
N GLN A 54 17.47 -8.08 -5.80
CA GLN A 54 18.02 -9.44 -5.62
C GLN A 54 16.90 -10.48 -5.54
N ALA A 55 15.85 -10.23 -4.76
CA ALA A 55 14.72 -11.14 -4.63
C ALA A 55 13.99 -11.35 -5.97
N ILE A 56 13.85 -10.32 -6.79
CA ILE A 56 13.27 -10.43 -8.14
C ILE A 56 14.15 -11.33 -9.02
N ASN A 57 15.47 -11.18 -8.97
CA ASN A 57 16.40 -12.03 -9.72
C ASN A 57 16.35 -13.48 -9.25
N ASP A 58 16.35 -13.72 -7.94
CA ASP A 58 16.23 -15.04 -7.33
C ASP A 58 14.94 -15.75 -7.80
N VAL A 59 13.81 -15.04 -7.86
CA VAL A 59 12.53 -15.57 -8.40
C VAL A 59 12.63 -15.88 -9.89
N ASN A 60 13.17 -14.96 -10.70
CA ASN A 60 13.28 -15.15 -12.15
C ASN A 60 14.22 -16.31 -12.52
N GLU A 61 15.31 -16.49 -11.77
CA GLU A 61 16.28 -17.56 -11.97
C GLU A 61 15.89 -18.86 -11.26
N ARG A 62 14.78 -18.87 -10.49
CA ARG A 62 14.36 -19.96 -9.60
C ARG A 62 15.46 -20.42 -8.65
N LYS A 63 16.21 -19.47 -8.09
CA LYS A 63 17.28 -19.69 -7.11
C LYS A 63 16.84 -19.20 -5.75
N ASN A 64 17.33 -19.84 -4.69
CA ASN A 64 17.11 -19.40 -3.30
C ASN A 64 15.62 -19.28 -2.90
N LEU A 65 14.73 -20.06 -3.53
CA LEU A 65 13.30 -20.09 -3.23
C LEU A 65 12.98 -21.22 -2.26
N ILE A 66 12.17 -20.92 -1.25
CA ILE A 66 11.55 -21.93 -0.38
C ILE A 66 10.06 -21.94 -0.72
N GLU A 67 9.58 -23.07 -1.21
CA GLU A 67 8.15 -23.27 -1.45
C GLU A 67 7.50 -23.67 -0.12
N VAL A 68 6.44 -22.95 0.24
CA VAL A 68 5.67 -23.19 1.47
C VAL A 68 4.21 -23.29 1.09
N SER A 69 3.53 -24.32 1.59
CA SER A 69 2.08 -24.43 1.45
C SER A 69 1.42 -23.45 2.40
N LEU A 70 0.49 -22.63 1.90
CA LEU A 70 -0.28 -21.71 2.74
C LEU A 70 -1.14 -22.44 3.78
N GLN A 71 -1.45 -23.72 3.55
CA GLN A 71 -2.21 -24.57 4.47
C GLN A 71 -1.38 -25.02 5.68
N GLU A 72 -0.05 -24.90 5.62
CA GLU A 72 0.87 -25.28 6.69
C GLU A 72 1.23 -24.09 7.61
N LEU A 73 0.67 -22.91 7.36
CA LEU A 73 0.89 -21.67 8.11
C LEU A 73 -0.24 -21.32 9.10
N GLU A 74 -1.28 -22.16 9.20
CA GLU A 74 -2.37 -22.08 10.19
C GLU A 74 -2.05 -22.92 11.44
#